data_AF-A0A2V5TPA1-F1
#
_entry.id   AF-A0A2V5TPA1-F1
#
_cell.length_a   1.000
_cell.length_b   1.000
_cell.length_c   1.000
_cell.angle_alpha   90.00
_cell.angle_beta   90.00
_cell.angle_gamma   90.00
#
_symmetry.space_group_name_H-M   'P 1'
#
loop_
_entity.id
_entity.type
_entity.pdbx_description
1 polymer ?
#
loop_
_entity_poly.entity_id
_entity_poly.type
_entity_poly.pdbx_seq_one_letter_code
_entity_poly.pdbx_strand_id
1 'polypeptide(L)'
;MIDPELLLQGYRLGVFPMAMEDDSIEWFSPDPRAILPLEDFHLPHALRRLLRKKVFEITVNSAFSEVIEACAKRKDTWINQEIVQSYTRLHELGHAHSV
;
A
#
# COMPACT_ATOMS: atom_id res chain seq x y z
N MET A 1 -0.64 14.93 8.46
CA MET A 1 -0.26 14.32 7.17
C MET A 1 1.21 14.56 6.95
N ILE A 2 1.92 13.56 6.43
CA ILE A 2 3.34 13.63 6.14
C ILE A 2 3.54 14.41 4.83
N ASP A 3 4.57 15.27 4.78
CA ASP A 3 4.95 15.99 3.57
C ASP A 3 5.24 14.98 2.42
N PRO A 4 4.59 15.12 1.25
CA PRO A 4 4.87 14.27 0.09
C PRO A 4 6.35 14.17 -0.29
N GLU A 5 7.11 15.25 -0.19
CA GLU A 5 8.54 15.23 -0.53
C GLU A 5 9.32 14.37 0.47
N LEU A 6 9.00 14.45 1.76
CA LEU A 6 9.60 13.60 2.78
C LEU A 6 9.25 12.12 2.56
N LEU A 7 8.01 11.81 2.16
CA LEU A 7 7.61 10.45 1.81
C LEU A 7 8.39 9.90 0.63
N LEU A 8 8.49 10.67 -0.45
CA LEU A 8 9.25 10.27 -1.63
C LEU A 8 10.72 10.06 -1.30
N GLN A 9 11.31 10.94 -0.48
CA GLN A 9 12.68 10.78 0.01
C GLN A 9 12.85 9.49 0.83
N GLY A 10 11.91 9.21 1.75
CA GLY A 10 11.90 7.97 2.51
C GLY A 10 11.91 6.74 1.61
N TYR A 11 10.98 6.67 0.64
CA TYR A 11 10.92 5.57 -0.31
C TYR A 11 12.20 5.45 -1.16
N ARG A 12 12.80 6.57 -1.58
CA ARG A 12 14.09 6.57 -2.30
C ARG A 12 15.25 6.02 -1.47
N LEU A 13 15.20 6.19 -0.15
CA LEU A 13 16.19 5.67 0.81
C LEU A 13 15.84 4.26 1.30
N GLY A 14 14.74 3.67 0.84
CA GLY A 14 14.27 2.35 1.29
C GLY A 14 13.56 2.36 2.65
N VAL A 15 13.14 3.52 3.14
CA VAL A 15 12.42 3.68 4.42
C VAL A 15 10.94 3.95 4.17
N PHE A 16 10.05 3.47 5.05
CA PHE A 16 8.62 3.70 4.94
C PHE A 16 7.98 4.02 6.31
N PRO A 17 6.96 4.88 6.37
CA PRO A 17 6.28 5.21 7.60
C PRO A 17 5.24 4.15 7.98
N MET A 18 5.00 3.95 9.27
CA MET A 18 3.82 3.29 9.80
C MET A 18 3.28 4.05 11.01
N ALA A 19 1.97 4.02 11.23
CA ALA A 19 1.40 4.52 12.48
C ALA A 19 1.50 3.47 13.58
N MET A 20 1.80 3.94 14.79
CA MET A 20 1.88 3.15 16.01
C MET A 20 0.56 3.21 16.78
N GLU A 21 0.43 2.41 17.84
CA GLU A 21 -0.79 2.36 18.66
C GLU A 21 -1.09 3.68 19.39
N ASP A 22 -0.07 4.52 19.61
CA ASP A 22 -0.19 5.85 20.23
C ASP A 22 -0.43 6.97 19.20
N ASP A 23 -0.81 6.61 17.97
CA ASP A 23 -1.00 7.49 16.81
C ASP A 23 0.26 8.20 16.31
N SER A 24 1.44 7.91 16.87
CA SER A 24 2.70 8.43 16.32
C SER A 24 3.08 7.77 15.00
N ILE A 25 3.82 8.49 14.15
CA ILE A 25 4.38 7.94 12.92
C ILE A 25 5.85 7.59 13.14
N GLU A 26 6.18 6.31 12.94
CA GLU A 26 7.55 5.81 12.95
C GLU A 26 8.02 5.40 11.56
N TRP A 27 9.33 5.48 11.31
CA TRP A 27 9.96 5.17 10.03
C TRP A 27 10.77 3.88 10.11
N PHE A 28 10.48 2.95 9.21
CA PHE A 28 11.02 1.60 9.24
C PHE A 28 11.95 1.31 8.06
N SER A 29 13.07 0.67 8.34
CA SER A 29 14.01 0.11 7.36
C SER A 29 14.48 -1.27 7.83
N PRO A 30 13.64 -2.31 7.68
CA PRO A 30 13.92 -3.63 8.22
C PRO A 30 15.09 -4.30 7.50
N ASP A 31 15.88 -5.03 8.28
CA ASP A 31 16.94 -5.93 7.82
C ASP A 31 16.74 -7.31 8.49
N PRO A 32 16.41 -8.37 7.73
CA PRO A 32 16.30 -8.42 6.27
C PRO A 32 15.03 -7.74 5.73
N ARG A 33 15.11 -7.22 4.49
CA ARG A 33 13.96 -6.64 3.77
C ARG A 33 13.21 -7.71 2.98
N ALA A 34 11.91 -7.86 3.25
CA ALA A 34 11.05 -8.72 2.45
C ALA A 34 10.82 -8.13 1.05
N ILE A 35 11.00 -8.95 0.01
CA ILE A 35 10.73 -8.63 -1.40
C ILE A 35 9.92 -9.74 -2.06
N LEU A 36 9.21 -9.43 -3.16
CA LEU A 36 8.48 -10.39 -3.98
C LEU A 36 9.00 -10.33 -5.43
N PRO A 37 9.97 -11.18 -5.82
CA PRO A 37 10.38 -11.31 -7.21
C PRO A 37 9.20 -11.74 -8.08
N LEU A 38 9.03 -11.09 -9.24
CA LEU A 38 7.88 -11.34 -10.11
C LEU A 38 8.13 -12.52 -11.05
N GLU A 39 9.40 -12.80 -11.35
CA GLU A 39 9.87 -13.88 -12.22
C GLU A 39 9.51 -15.26 -11.65
N ASP A 40 9.53 -15.39 -10.32
CA ASP A 40 9.31 -16.64 -9.59
C ASP A 40 7.99 -16.62 -8.79
N PHE A 41 7.05 -15.73 -9.13
CA PHE A 41 5.78 -15.66 -8.42
C PHE A 41 4.98 -16.97 -8.55
N HIS A 42 4.77 -17.64 -7.43
CA HIS A 42 3.95 -18.85 -7.38
C HIS A 42 2.47 -18.51 -7.45
N LEU A 43 1.85 -18.73 -8.63
CA LEU A 43 0.40 -18.61 -8.81
C LEU A 43 -0.31 -19.93 -8.42
N PRO A 44 -1.07 -19.98 -7.31
CA PRO A 44 -1.73 -21.22 -6.90
C PRO A 44 -2.75 -21.68 -7.95
N HIS A 45 -2.83 -23.00 -8.17
CA HIS A 45 -3.73 -23.59 -9.18
C HIS A 45 -5.20 -23.14 -9.03
N ALA A 46 -5.69 -23.03 -7.79
CA ALA A 46 -7.03 -22.55 -7.48
C ALA A 46 -7.26 -21.10 -7.94
N LEU A 47 -6.30 -20.21 -7.70
CA LEU A 47 -6.35 -18.81 -8.15
C LEU A 47 -6.31 -18.73 -9.68
N ARG A 48 -5.44 -19.51 -10.33
CA ARG A 48 -5.39 -19.59 -11.80
C ARG A 48 -6.73 -20.02 -12.40
N ARG A 49 -7.45 -20.95 -11.75
CA ARG A 49 -8.79 -21.37 -12.17
C ARG A 49 -9.83 -20.26 -11.97
N LEU A 50 -9.75 -19.50 -10.88
CA LEU A 50 -10.64 -18.39 -10.59
C LEU A 50 -10.48 -17.25 -11.61
N LEU A 51 -9.24 -16.87 -11.92
CA LEU A 51 -8.93 -15.82 -12.90
C LEU A 51 -9.50 -16.11 -14.29
N ARG A 52 -9.45 -17.38 -14.74
CA ARG A 52 -10.05 -17.80 -16.02
C ARG A 52 -11.56 -17.58 -16.10
N LYS A 53 -12.26 -17.54 -14.96
CA LYS A 53 -13.71 -17.31 -14.93
C LYS A 53 -14.08 -15.83 -15.11
N LYS A 54 -13.12 -14.90 -14.99
CA LYS A 54 -13.33 -13.45 -15.11
C LYS A 54 -14.49 -12.94 -14.25
N VAL A 55 -14.58 -13.44 -13.02
CA VAL A 55 -15.65 -13.06 -12.07
C VAL A 55 -15.40 -11.72 -11.38
N PHE A 56 -14.19 -11.17 -11.51
CA PHE A 56 -13.81 -9.85 -11.02
C PHE A 56 -13.43 -8.97 -12.18
N GLU A 57 -13.85 -7.72 -12.12
CA GLU A 57 -13.27 -6.63 -12.89
C GLU A 57 -12.07 -6.09 -12.12
N ILE A 58 -10.95 -5.89 -12.81
CA ILE A 58 -9.73 -5.33 -12.23
C ILE A 58 -9.52 -3.99 -12.93
N THR A 59 -9.46 -2.93 -12.13
CA THR A 59 -9.18 -1.58 -12.61
C THR A 59 -7.90 -1.07 -11.96
N VAL A 60 -7.41 0.07 -12.43
CA VAL A 60 -6.21 0.71 -11.88
C VAL A 60 -6.56 2.16 -11.63
N ASN A 61 -6.22 2.66 -10.44
CA ASN A 61 -6.43 4.05 -10.03
C ASN A 61 -7.88 4.55 -10.14
N SER A 62 -8.87 3.65 -10.13
CA SER A 62 -10.28 4.04 -10.26
C SER A 62 -10.91 4.51 -8.94
N ALA A 63 -10.37 4.08 -7.80
CA ALA A 63 -10.94 4.38 -6.48
C ALA A 63 -9.89 4.32 -5.36
N PHE A 64 -8.80 5.10 -5.47
CA PHE A 64 -7.67 5.03 -4.53
C PHE A 64 -8.10 5.20 -3.06
N SER A 65 -8.90 6.24 -2.77
CA SER A 65 -9.37 6.53 -1.41
C SER A 65 -10.21 5.39 -0.83
N GLU A 66 -11.08 4.77 -1.63
CA GLU A 66 -11.90 3.64 -1.18
C GLU A 66 -11.03 2.41 -0.86
N VAL A 67 -10.01 2.15 -1.68
CA VAL A 67 -9.07 1.03 -1.47
C VAL A 67 -8.29 1.22 -0.16
N ILE A 68 -7.67 2.38 0.06
CA ILE A 68 -6.86 2.61 1.27
C ILE A 68 -7.73 2.64 2.54
N GLU A 69 -8.94 3.21 2.48
CA GLU A 69 -9.88 3.17 3.60
C GLU A 69 -10.34 1.74 3.92
N ALA A 70 -10.56 0.91 2.90
CA ALA A 70 -10.88 -0.50 3.10
C ALA A 70 -9.70 -1.26 3.74
N CYS A 71 -8.46 -0.97 3.34
CA CYS A 71 -7.26 -1.50 3.99
C CYS A 71 -7.16 -1.06 5.47
N ALA A 72 -7.53 0.18 5.78
CA ALA A 72 -7.51 0.73 7.13
C ALA A 72 -8.54 0.08 8.07
N LYS A 73 -9.66 -0.44 7.56
CA LYS A 73 -10.74 -1.05 8.37
C LYS A 73 -10.42 -2.46 8.93
N ARG A 74 -9.22 -2.99 8.69
CA ARG A 74 -8.81 -4.30 9.19
C ARG A 74 -8.64 -4.27 10.71
N LYS A 75 -8.87 -5.41 11.38
CA LYS A 75 -8.72 -5.52 12.85
C LYS A 75 -7.32 -5.13 13.31
N ASP A 76 -6.29 -5.61 12.61
CA ASP A 76 -4.89 -5.29 12.87
C ASP A 76 -4.37 -4.50 11.67
N THR A 77 -4.12 -3.21 11.88
CA THR A 77 -3.68 -2.27 10.84
C THR A 77 -2.82 -1.16 11.45
N TRP A 78 -1.91 -0.62 10.65
CA TRP A 78 -1.10 0.55 10.97
C TRP A 78 -1.58 1.80 10.20
N ILE A 79 -2.65 1.67 9.43
CA ILE A 79 -3.15 2.72 8.55
C ILE A 79 -4.14 3.58 9.34
N ASN A 80 -3.64 4.60 10.01
CA ASN A 80 -4.48 5.62 10.66
C ASN A 80 -4.86 6.74 9.66
N GLN A 81 -5.62 7.73 10.14
CA GLN A 81 -6.10 8.83 9.30
C GLN A 81 -4.96 9.66 8.68
N GLU A 82 -3.84 9.81 9.38
CA GLU A 82 -2.67 10.51 8.84
C GLU A 82 -2.04 9.74 7.67
N ILE A 83 -1.90 8.41 7.76
CA ILE A 83 -1.45 7.58 6.64
C ILE A 83 -2.42 7.70 5.47
N VAL A 84 -3.73 7.59 5.70
CA VAL A 84 -4.75 7.73 4.63
C VAL A 84 -4.58 9.05 3.89
N GLN A 85 -4.51 10.17 4.59
CA GLN A 85 -4.35 11.50 3.98
C GLN A 85 -3.04 11.62 3.20
N SER A 86 -1.95 11.10 3.76
CA SER A 86 -0.63 11.23 3.15
C SER A 86 -0.52 10.46 1.84
N TYR A 87 -1.05 9.24 1.79
CA TYR A 87 -1.03 8.42 0.58
C TYR A 87 -2.08 8.85 -0.44
N THR A 88 -3.25 9.35 -0.02
CA THR A 88 -4.20 9.99 -0.93
C THR A 88 -3.57 11.21 -1.60
N ARG A 89 -2.81 12.02 -0.86
CA ARG A 89 -2.07 13.14 -1.47
C ARG A 89 -1.00 12.67 -2.45
N LEU A 90 -0.25 11.61 -2.13
CA LEU A 90 0.70 11.02 -3.08
C LEU A 90 0.01 10.50 -4.34
N HIS A 91 -1.21 9.97 -4.22
CA HIS A 91 -2.00 9.55 -5.36
C HIS A 91 -2.38 10.73 -6.27
N GLU A 92 -2.89 11.82 -5.69
CA GLU A 92 -3.19 13.06 -6.42
C GLU A 92 -1.97 13.63 -7.17
N LEU A 93 -0.77 13.44 -6.61
CA LEU A 93 0.51 13.84 -7.21
C LEU A 93 1.04 12.82 -8.23
N GLY A 94 0.36 11.69 -8.43
CA GLY A 94 0.73 10.65 -9.40
C GLY A 94 1.81 9.67 -8.94
N HIS A 95 2.10 9.61 -7.64
CA HIS A 95 3.16 8.76 -7.06
C HIS A 95 2.64 7.50 -6.35
N ALA A 96 1.40 7.50 -5.87
CA ALA A 96 0.76 6.33 -5.29
C ALA A 96 -0.34 5.79 -6.23
N HIS A 97 -0.46 4.46 -6.29
CA HIS A 97 -1.40 3.79 -7.18
C HIS A 97 -2.21 2.74 -6.45
N SER A 98 -3.45 2.55 -6.89
CA SER A 98 -4.34 1.49 -6.41
C SER A 98 -4.68 0.53 -7.54
N VAL A 99 -4.96 -0.71 -7.16
CA VAL A 99 -5.52 -1.78 -8.00
C VAL A 99 -6.73 -2.35 -7.28
#